data_AF-A0A357NF91-F1
#
_entry.id   AF-A0A357NF91-F1
#
_cell.length_a   1.000
_cell.length_b   1.000
_cell.length_c   1.000
_cell.angle_alpha   90.00
_cell.angle_beta   90.00
_cell.angle_gamma   90.00
#
_symmetry.space_group_name_H-M   'P 1'
#
loop_
_entity.id
_entity.type
_entity.pdbx_description
1 polymer ?
#
loop_
_entity_poly.entity_id
_entity_poly.type
_entity_poly.pdbx_seq_one_letter_code
_entity_poly.pdbx_strand_id
1 'polypeptide(L)'
;MSFALKQASELSLAEVAAKYPQFPRLIMLKTDIQRRGVYYTDRALSVADPAIHQLAGTHIFGTRDGILAHRPEAFILRDGTSVLTSPTPLEENPYIVDLCDGRLVLLDKGQEIEEIEYWTKPDYYNLTTSTGVPMSHVASARPQRIYIMPSRYCHFWSDNQGCLFCDIVNNLKQQKSELDLPPKLKPRDVAETIKEALKEPGRFTAICLTSGSDFHGVAPFDTEVDYYIEILQAVGENFKTAKFPSQLISTAFTEKQLARIYEQTGILSYTPDIEVLNEKLFAWICPGKARWVGYREWKQRLIRAVDIFGRGYVNTCIVAGVELAKPHGFT
;
A
#
# COMPACT_ATOMS: atom_id res chain seq x y z
N MET A 1 -25.15 11.15 -32.00
CA MET A 1 -24.99 12.47 -31.35
C MET A 1 -23.95 12.32 -30.25
N SER A 2 -22.77 12.89 -30.45
CA SER A 2 -21.70 12.91 -29.46
C SER A 2 -22.13 13.80 -28.31
N PHE A 3 -22.43 13.20 -27.16
CA PHE A 3 -22.52 13.95 -25.91
C PHE A 3 -21.09 14.22 -25.46
N ALA A 4 -20.52 15.30 -26.00
CA ALA A 4 -19.37 15.95 -25.38
C ALA A 4 -19.85 16.41 -24.01
N LEU A 5 -19.58 15.61 -22.98
CA LEU A 5 -19.61 16.08 -21.59
C LEU A 5 -18.79 17.36 -21.59
N LYS A 6 -19.43 18.49 -21.27
CA LYS A 6 -18.71 19.71 -20.90
C LYS A 6 -17.79 19.30 -19.75
N GLN A 7 -16.51 19.06 -20.04
CA GLN A 7 -15.48 19.05 -19.03
C GLN A 7 -15.58 20.42 -18.37
N ALA A 8 -16.21 20.49 -17.19
CA ALA A 8 -15.89 21.57 -16.29
C ALA A 8 -14.36 21.54 -16.17
N SER A 9 -13.70 22.62 -16.56
CA SER A 9 -12.24 22.71 -16.46
C SER A 9 -11.85 22.31 -15.04
N GLU A 10 -11.03 21.28 -14.90
CA GLU A 10 -10.52 20.88 -13.59
C GLU A 10 -9.90 22.12 -12.92
N LEU A 11 -10.29 22.37 -11.67
CA LEU A 11 -9.72 23.48 -10.91
C LEU A 11 -8.22 23.23 -10.72
N SER A 12 -7.42 24.28 -10.91
CA SER A 12 -6.02 24.29 -10.52
C SER A 12 -5.87 24.15 -8.99
N LEU A 13 -4.68 23.73 -8.55
CA LEU A 13 -4.36 23.69 -7.11
C LEU A 13 -4.59 25.04 -6.41
N ALA A 14 -4.32 26.16 -7.10
CA ALA A 14 -4.56 27.49 -6.57
C ALA A 14 -6.06 27.79 -6.39
N GLU A 15 -6.90 27.42 -7.36
CA GLU A 15 -8.36 27.58 -7.27
C GLU A 15 -8.96 26.66 -6.19
N VAL A 16 -8.47 25.43 -6.06
CA VAL A 16 -8.89 24.52 -4.97
C VAL A 16 -8.51 25.10 -3.61
N ALA A 17 -7.28 25.62 -3.47
CA ALA A 17 -6.83 26.26 -2.23
C ALA A 17 -7.63 27.52 -1.89
N ALA A 18 -7.98 28.34 -2.89
CA ALA A 18 -8.83 29.51 -2.69
C ALA A 18 -10.27 29.12 -2.30
N LYS A 19 -10.77 28.02 -2.85
CA LYS A 19 -12.11 27.49 -2.53
C LYS A 19 -12.19 26.85 -1.14
N TYR A 20 -11.11 26.24 -0.65
CA TYR A 20 -11.05 25.56 0.65
C TYR A 20 -9.87 26.05 1.51
N PRO A 21 -9.83 27.35 1.87
CA PRO A 21 -8.67 27.95 2.55
C PRO A 21 -8.39 27.36 3.94
N GLN A 22 -9.38 26.72 4.56
CA GLN A 22 -9.26 26.04 5.85
C GLN A 22 -8.52 24.70 5.78
N PHE A 23 -8.39 24.10 4.59
CA PHE A 23 -7.76 22.81 4.45
C PHE A 23 -6.27 22.98 4.15
N PRO A 24 -5.35 22.22 4.79
CA PRO A 24 -3.92 22.45 4.64
C PRO A 24 -3.44 22.32 3.20
N ARG A 25 -2.79 23.37 2.68
CA ARG A 25 -2.34 23.45 1.29
C ARG A 25 -1.43 22.29 0.88
N LEU A 26 -0.53 21.86 1.76
CA LEU A 26 0.41 20.75 1.47
C LEU A 26 -0.29 19.39 1.42
N ILE A 27 -1.40 19.23 2.14
CA ILE A 27 -2.25 18.03 2.01
C ILE A 27 -3.02 18.08 0.69
N MET A 28 -3.53 19.24 0.25
CA MET A 28 -4.11 19.38 -1.10
C MET A 28 -3.09 19.03 -2.18
N LEU A 29 -1.87 19.56 -2.05
CA LEU A 29 -0.78 19.29 -2.97
C LEU A 29 -0.48 17.79 -3.02
N LYS A 30 -0.30 17.14 -1.87
CA LYS A 30 -0.12 15.69 -1.79
C LYS A 30 -1.26 14.95 -2.50
N THR A 31 -2.52 15.32 -2.25
CA THR A 31 -3.68 14.67 -2.89
C THR A 31 -3.64 14.83 -4.41
N ASP A 32 -3.32 16.01 -4.93
CA ASP A 32 -3.23 16.23 -6.38
C ASP A 32 -2.01 15.52 -6.99
N ILE A 33 -0.88 15.43 -6.27
CA ILE A 33 0.27 14.61 -6.66
C ILE A 33 -0.13 13.13 -6.74
N GLN A 34 -0.88 12.59 -5.77
CA GLN A 34 -1.34 11.19 -5.83
C GLN A 34 -2.27 10.95 -7.03
N ARG A 35 -3.03 11.97 -7.44
CA ARG A 35 -3.92 11.90 -8.62
C ARG A 35 -3.12 11.93 -9.92
N ARG A 36 -2.22 12.90 -10.09
CA ARG A 36 -1.48 13.16 -11.35
C ARG A 36 -0.16 12.40 -11.48
N GLY A 37 0.42 11.96 -10.37
CA GLY A 37 1.76 11.40 -10.31
C GLY A 37 2.86 12.44 -10.49
N VAL A 38 4.08 11.95 -10.71
CA VAL A 38 5.28 12.78 -10.90
C VAL A 38 6.11 12.30 -12.09
N TYR A 39 6.88 13.20 -12.68
CA TYR A 39 7.92 12.92 -13.64
C TYR A 39 9.25 13.45 -13.12
N TYR A 40 10.30 12.63 -13.15
CA TYR A 40 11.64 13.04 -12.71
C TYR A 40 12.49 13.45 -13.91
N THR A 41 13.11 14.63 -13.85
CA THR A 41 14.13 15.02 -14.84
C THR A 41 15.44 14.27 -14.59
N ASP A 42 16.31 14.19 -15.61
CA ASP A 42 17.65 13.61 -15.46
C ASP A 42 18.47 14.31 -14.37
N ARG A 43 18.30 15.64 -14.22
CA ARG A 43 18.98 16.44 -13.17
C ARG A 43 18.49 16.08 -11.77
N ALA A 44 17.20 15.82 -11.62
CA ALA A 44 16.64 15.36 -10.36
C ALA A 44 17.12 13.94 -10.02
N LEU A 45 17.23 13.07 -11.03
CA LEU A 45 17.73 11.71 -10.84
C LEU A 45 19.24 11.67 -10.55
N SER A 46 20.03 12.61 -11.08
CA SER A 46 21.48 12.61 -10.89
C SER A 46 21.93 12.84 -9.44
N VAL A 47 21.05 13.36 -8.58
CA VAL A 47 21.31 13.55 -7.14
C VAL A 47 20.70 12.45 -6.27
N ALA A 48 19.97 11.49 -6.87
CA ALA A 48 19.45 10.34 -6.15
C ALA A 48 20.56 9.33 -5.86
N ASP A 49 21.07 9.33 -4.63
CA ASP A 49 22.03 8.33 -4.16
C ASP A 49 21.35 7.03 -3.66
N PRO A 50 21.55 5.86 -4.30
CA PRO A 50 21.00 4.58 -3.83
C PRO A 50 21.58 4.10 -2.49
N ALA A 51 22.70 4.65 -2.02
CA ALA A 51 23.25 4.36 -0.69
C ALA A 51 22.48 5.08 0.42
N ILE A 52 21.79 6.18 0.11
CA ILE A 52 21.09 7.02 1.08
C ILE A 52 19.57 6.97 0.88
N HIS A 53 19.11 7.10 -0.35
CA HIS A 53 17.71 7.25 -0.70
C HIS A 53 17.05 5.91 -1.01
N GLN A 54 15.76 5.84 -0.70
CA GLN A 54 14.94 4.69 -1.07
C GLN A 54 14.52 4.80 -2.53
N LEU A 55 15.15 3.99 -3.38
CA LEU A 55 14.82 3.87 -4.79
C LEU A 55 14.05 2.57 -5.03
N ALA A 56 13.03 2.63 -5.89
CA ALA A 56 12.22 1.48 -6.38
C ALA A 56 12.10 0.28 -5.41
N GLY A 57 11.09 0.29 -4.53
CA GLY A 57 10.82 -0.79 -3.57
C GLY A 57 9.92 -1.91 -4.08
N THR A 58 9.80 -2.98 -3.29
CA THR A 58 9.09 -4.23 -3.62
C THR A 58 7.56 -4.15 -3.46
N HIS A 59 6.94 -3.00 -3.74
CA HIS A 59 5.52 -2.79 -3.46
C HIS A 59 4.58 -3.52 -4.43
N ILE A 60 3.31 -3.56 -4.06
CA ILE A 60 2.22 -4.26 -4.77
C ILE A 60 1.85 -3.62 -6.12
N PHE A 61 2.21 -2.36 -6.33
CA PHE A 61 1.78 -1.58 -7.50
C PHE A 61 3.00 -1.09 -8.28
N GLY A 62 2.98 -1.31 -9.60
CA GLY A 62 3.99 -0.81 -10.54
C GLY A 62 3.92 0.70 -10.79
N THR A 63 4.73 1.19 -11.73
CA THR A 63 4.73 2.59 -12.18
C THR A 63 3.70 2.81 -13.30
N ARG A 64 3.16 4.03 -13.44
CA ARG A 64 2.14 4.32 -14.47
C ARG A 64 2.72 4.31 -15.88
N ASP A 65 4.00 4.63 -16.01
CA ASP A 65 4.73 4.56 -17.27
C ASP A 65 5.15 3.14 -17.66
N GLY A 66 4.96 2.14 -16.78
CA GLY A 66 5.39 0.77 -17.01
C GLY A 66 6.91 0.58 -17.09
N ILE A 67 7.70 1.62 -16.76
CA ILE A 67 9.16 1.59 -16.78
C ILE A 67 9.67 1.26 -15.38
N LEU A 68 10.28 0.08 -15.25
CA LEU A 68 11.05 -0.25 -14.06
C LEU A 68 12.39 0.49 -14.10
N ALA A 69 12.51 1.54 -13.29
CA ALA A 69 13.74 2.30 -13.12
C ALA A 69 14.00 2.59 -11.64
N HIS A 70 15.28 2.70 -11.26
CA HIS A 70 15.70 3.10 -9.92
C HIS A 70 15.44 4.59 -9.71
N ARG A 71 14.17 4.92 -9.44
CA ARG A 71 13.72 6.27 -9.15
C ARG A 71 13.37 6.40 -7.67
N PRO A 72 13.49 7.60 -7.08
CA PRO A 72 13.07 7.85 -5.70
C PRO A 72 11.63 7.38 -5.49
N GLU A 73 11.43 6.57 -4.46
CA GLU A 73 10.12 5.97 -4.19
C GLU A 73 9.16 6.97 -3.53
N ALA A 74 9.72 7.87 -2.74
CA ALA A 74 8.99 8.87 -2.00
C ALA A 74 9.85 10.12 -1.80
N PHE A 75 9.18 11.21 -1.50
CA PHE A 75 9.82 12.42 -0.99
C PHE A 75 9.02 13.01 0.17
N ILE A 76 9.63 13.94 0.88
CA ILE A 76 9.08 14.66 2.01
C ILE A 76 8.94 16.12 1.64
N LEU A 77 7.80 16.73 1.95
CA LEU A 77 7.55 18.17 1.83
C LEU A 77 8.07 18.90 3.08
N ARG A 78 8.27 20.21 3.01
CA ARG A 78 8.82 21.02 4.11
C ARG A 78 8.14 20.90 5.50
N ASP A 79 6.88 20.44 5.56
CA ASP A 79 6.15 20.22 6.82
C ASP A 79 6.26 18.79 7.37
N GLY A 80 7.09 17.95 6.76
CA GLY A 80 7.21 16.53 7.08
C GLY A 80 6.18 15.64 6.38
N THR A 81 5.30 16.20 5.53
CA THR A 81 4.34 15.41 4.76
C THR A 81 5.09 14.52 3.78
N SER A 82 4.97 13.20 3.98
CA SER A 82 5.52 12.22 3.04
C SER A 82 4.60 12.00 1.85
N VAL A 83 5.17 11.92 0.66
CA VAL A 83 4.49 11.65 -0.61
C VAL A 83 5.12 10.42 -1.24
N LEU A 84 4.34 9.35 -1.40
CA LEU A 84 4.73 8.22 -2.23
C LEU A 84 4.58 8.61 -3.68
N THR A 85 5.57 8.32 -4.50
CA THR A 85 5.56 8.79 -5.89
C THR A 85 5.00 7.72 -6.83
N SER A 86 4.34 8.20 -7.88
CA SER A 86 3.91 7.38 -9.01
C SER A 86 4.54 7.98 -10.25
N PRO A 87 5.68 7.45 -10.71
CA PRO A 87 6.27 7.88 -11.98
C PRO A 87 5.26 7.77 -13.12
N THR A 88 5.07 8.87 -13.83
CA THR A 88 3.96 9.07 -14.78
C THR A 88 4.47 9.74 -16.05
N PRO A 89 3.99 9.31 -17.25
CA PRO A 89 4.36 9.94 -18.51
C PRO A 89 3.96 11.42 -18.58
N LEU A 90 4.70 12.23 -19.32
CA LEU A 90 4.47 13.68 -19.41
C LEU A 90 3.10 14.03 -20.01
N GLU A 91 2.59 13.21 -20.93
CA GLU A 91 1.28 13.35 -21.57
C GLU A 91 0.09 13.24 -20.60
N GLU A 92 0.28 12.62 -19.44
CA GLU A 92 -0.72 12.56 -18.36
C GLU A 92 -0.68 13.78 -17.42
N ASN A 93 0.10 14.81 -17.78
CA ASN A 93 0.24 16.05 -17.03
C ASN A 93 0.65 15.85 -15.55
N PRO A 94 1.76 15.14 -15.27
CA PRO A 94 2.26 14.96 -13.90
C PRO A 94 2.89 16.25 -13.36
N TYR A 95 3.20 16.27 -12.07
CA TYR A 95 4.13 17.26 -11.52
C TYR A 95 5.56 16.92 -11.96
N ILE A 96 6.41 17.92 -12.19
CA ILE A 96 7.81 17.68 -12.56
C ILE A 96 8.69 17.83 -11.32
N VAL A 97 9.50 16.83 -11.03
CA VAL A 97 10.57 16.90 -10.03
C VAL A 97 11.86 17.27 -10.75
N ASP A 98 12.43 18.43 -10.43
CA ASP A 98 13.66 18.94 -11.02
C ASP A 98 14.66 19.40 -9.96
N LEU A 99 15.92 19.60 -10.37
CA LEU A 99 16.97 20.20 -9.53
C LEU A 99 17.18 21.66 -9.97
N CYS A 100 16.66 22.62 -9.21
CA CYS A 100 16.79 24.05 -9.48
C CYS A 100 17.70 24.69 -8.43
N ASP A 101 18.78 25.36 -8.86
CA ASP A 101 19.74 26.04 -7.99
C ASP A 101 20.26 25.18 -6.82
N GLY A 102 20.47 23.88 -7.08
CA GLY A 102 20.96 22.92 -6.09
C GLY A 102 19.89 22.36 -5.15
N ARG A 103 18.61 22.74 -5.31
CA ARG A 103 17.48 22.27 -4.52
C ARG A 103 16.58 21.37 -5.36
N LEU A 104 16.08 20.28 -4.76
CA LEU A 104 15.04 19.46 -5.39
C LEU A 104 13.70 20.16 -5.23
N VAL A 105 13.03 20.41 -6.35
CA VAL A 105 11.78 21.15 -6.38
C VAL A 105 10.72 20.43 -7.19
N LEU A 106 9.47 20.65 -6.79
CA LEU A 106 8.29 20.23 -7.52
C LEU A 106 7.78 21.42 -8.35
N LEU A 107 7.66 21.22 -9.66
CA LEU A 107 7.16 22.19 -10.61
C LEU A 107 5.79 21.76 -11.14
N ASP A 108 4.92 22.74 -11.39
CA ASP A 108 3.71 22.56 -12.19
C ASP A 108 3.63 23.68 -13.23
N LYS A 109 3.51 23.31 -14.52
CA LYS A 109 3.49 24.27 -15.65
C LYS A 109 4.64 25.29 -15.61
N GLY A 110 5.83 24.86 -15.18
CA GLY A 110 7.03 25.69 -15.08
C GLY A 110 7.11 26.60 -13.85
N GLN A 111 6.14 26.54 -12.94
CA GLN A 111 6.18 27.27 -11.67
C GLN A 111 6.68 26.37 -10.54
N GLU A 112 7.59 26.86 -9.72
CA GLU A 112 8.01 26.22 -8.47
C GLU A 112 6.85 26.22 -7.47
N ILE A 113 6.42 25.01 -7.09
CA ILE A 113 5.29 24.78 -6.18
C ILE A 113 5.79 24.51 -4.77
N GLU A 114 6.82 23.67 -4.64
CA GLU A 114 7.32 23.22 -3.34
C GLU A 114 8.76 22.68 -3.43
N GLU A 115 9.53 22.85 -2.36
CA GLU A 115 10.83 22.19 -2.20
C GLU A 115 10.62 20.81 -1.56
N ILE A 116 11.37 19.81 -2.02
CA ILE A 116 11.24 18.44 -1.57
C ILE A 116 12.58 17.86 -1.13
N GLU A 117 12.52 16.83 -0.30
CA GLU A 117 13.67 16.00 0.04
C GLU A 117 13.36 14.54 -0.32
N TYR A 118 14.28 13.86 -1.00
CA TYR A 118 14.10 12.43 -1.26
C TYR A 118 14.12 11.65 0.05
N TRP A 119 13.22 10.69 0.15
CA TRP A 119 13.10 9.90 1.34
C TRP A 119 14.29 8.94 1.49
N THR A 120 14.85 8.88 2.70
CA THR A 120 15.99 8.00 3.00
C THR A 120 15.54 6.54 3.14
N LYS A 121 16.40 5.61 2.75
CA LYS A 121 16.18 4.17 2.94
C LYS A 121 16.58 3.74 4.36
N PRO A 122 15.94 2.69 4.91
CA PRO A 122 16.33 2.13 6.21
C PRO A 122 17.59 1.28 6.10
N ASP A 123 18.33 1.18 7.21
CA ASP A 123 19.64 0.50 7.24
C ASP A 123 19.50 -0.99 6.96
N TYR A 124 18.39 -1.60 7.41
CA TYR A 124 18.12 -3.02 7.19
C TYR A 124 18.03 -3.38 5.68
N TYR A 125 17.78 -2.42 4.78
CA TYR A 125 17.79 -2.69 3.33
C TYR A 125 19.16 -3.16 2.82
N ASN A 126 20.24 -2.87 3.55
CA ASN A 126 21.59 -3.29 3.20
C ASN A 126 21.98 -4.65 3.82
N LEU A 127 21.03 -5.33 4.48
CA LEU A 127 21.26 -6.58 5.19
C LEU A 127 20.57 -7.76 4.51
N THR A 128 21.04 -8.96 4.84
CA THR A 128 20.51 -10.23 4.35
C THR A 128 20.14 -11.10 5.54
N THR A 129 19.03 -11.81 5.45
CA THR A 129 18.64 -12.80 6.47
C THR A 129 19.62 -13.96 6.50
N SER A 130 19.61 -14.73 7.58
CA SER A 130 20.44 -15.93 7.73
C SER A 130 20.13 -17.03 6.72
N THR A 131 18.99 -16.96 6.02
CA THR A 131 18.65 -17.88 4.92
C THR A 131 19.06 -17.35 3.54
N GLY A 132 19.68 -16.17 3.47
CA GLY A 132 20.21 -15.58 2.25
C GLY A 132 19.26 -14.63 1.52
N VAL A 133 18.10 -14.26 2.11
CA VAL A 133 17.14 -13.36 1.47
C VAL A 133 17.48 -11.91 1.81
N PRO A 134 17.59 -10.98 0.85
CA PRO A 134 17.74 -9.55 1.14
C PRO A 134 16.59 -9.06 2.04
N MET A 135 16.87 -8.34 3.12
CA MET A 135 15.80 -7.95 4.05
C MET A 135 14.81 -6.95 3.42
N SER A 136 15.22 -6.18 2.42
CA SER A 136 14.35 -5.35 1.56
C SER A 136 13.33 -6.17 0.74
N HIS A 137 13.59 -7.48 0.56
CA HIS A 137 12.67 -8.43 -0.09
C HIS A 137 11.70 -9.05 0.92
N VAL A 138 11.97 -8.95 2.22
CA VAL A 138 11.11 -9.47 3.29
C VAL A 138 10.12 -8.41 3.76
N ALA A 139 10.60 -7.19 4.02
CA ALA A 139 9.76 -6.09 4.48
C ALA A 139 10.12 -4.79 3.77
N SER A 140 9.12 -4.09 3.26
CA SER A 140 9.30 -2.78 2.63
C SER A 140 8.97 -1.66 3.62
N ALA A 141 9.80 -0.63 3.63
CA ALA A 141 9.51 0.59 4.38
C ALA A 141 8.57 1.48 3.57
N ARG A 142 7.57 2.02 4.25
CA ARG A 142 6.79 3.18 3.84
C ARG A 142 7.00 4.27 4.90
N PRO A 143 6.70 5.55 4.62
CA PRO A 143 6.83 6.60 5.62
C PRO A 143 6.18 6.19 6.95
N GLN A 144 7.00 6.14 8.01
CA GLN A 144 6.64 5.74 9.37
C GLN A 144 6.04 4.32 9.56
N ARG A 145 6.06 3.43 8.56
CA ARG A 145 5.52 2.07 8.74
C ARG A 145 6.33 1.01 8.01
N ILE A 146 6.41 -0.17 8.61
CA ILE A 146 6.95 -1.36 7.95
C ILE A 146 5.80 -2.09 7.30
N TYR A 147 5.99 -2.55 6.07
CA TYR A 147 5.02 -3.32 5.32
C TYR A 147 5.56 -4.71 5.03
N ILE A 148 4.81 -5.74 5.42
CA ILE A 148 5.14 -7.14 5.17
C ILE A 148 4.06 -7.70 4.26
N MET A 149 4.48 -8.40 3.21
CA MET A 149 3.58 -9.19 2.36
C MET A 149 3.88 -10.67 2.53
N PRO A 150 3.29 -11.35 3.55
CA PRO A 150 3.54 -12.77 3.79
C PRO A 150 3.32 -13.64 2.56
N SER A 151 2.13 -13.57 1.95
CA SER A 151 1.83 -14.22 0.67
C SER A 151 1.62 -13.17 -0.42
N ARG A 152 2.40 -13.32 -1.49
CA ARG A 152 2.36 -12.46 -2.67
C ARG A 152 1.34 -12.91 -3.71
N TYR A 153 0.63 -14.01 -3.47
CA TYR A 153 -0.36 -14.56 -4.40
C TYR A 153 -1.76 -14.56 -3.78
N CYS A 154 -2.76 -14.20 -4.58
CA CYS A 154 -4.17 -14.24 -4.22
C CYS A 154 -4.87 -15.37 -4.99
N HIS A 155 -5.38 -16.36 -4.26
CA HIS A 155 -6.03 -17.53 -4.85
C HIS A 155 -7.34 -17.23 -5.57
N PHE A 156 -7.98 -16.07 -5.36
CA PHE A 156 -9.11 -15.69 -6.21
C PHE A 156 -8.73 -15.60 -7.70
N TRP A 157 -7.47 -15.34 -8.02
CA TRP A 157 -6.98 -15.30 -9.40
C TRP A 157 -6.86 -16.69 -10.05
N SER A 158 -6.75 -17.79 -9.28
CA SER A 158 -6.71 -19.14 -9.86
C SER A 158 -8.02 -19.48 -10.59
N ASP A 159 -9.12 -18.89 -10.13
CA ASP A 159 -10.47 -19.10 -10.65
C ASP A 159 -10.92 -17.96 -11.58
N ASN A 160 -10.01 -17.09 -12.00
CA ASN A 160 -10.32 -15.86 -12.75
C ASN A 160 -11.32 -14.94 -12.02
N GLN A 161 -11.23 -14.89 -10.68
CA GLN A 161 -12.09 -14.10 -9.79
C GLN A 161 -11.30 -13.03 -9.00
N GLY A 162 -10.14 -12.63 -9.52
CA GLY A 162 -9.37 -11.50 -8.99
C GLY A 162 -10.20 -10.21 -8.99
N CYS A 163 -9.92 -9.30 -8.06
CA CYS A 163 -10.55 -7.99 -8.08
C CYS A 163 -10.04 -7.19 -9.29
N LEU A 164 -10.92 -6.52 -10.02
CA LEU A 164 -10.60 -5.92 -11.32
C LEU A 164 -9.59 -4.76 -11.25
N PHE A 165 -9.44 -4.13 -10.08
CA PHE A 165 -8.45 -3.07 -9.83
C PHE A 165 -7.13 -3.60 -9.25
N CYS A 166 -7.08 -4.85 -8.83
CA CYS A 166 -5.96 -5.38 -8.07
C CYS A 166 -4.81 -5.78 -8.99
N ASP A 167 -3.57 -5.47 -8.60
CA ASP A 167 -2.39 -5.76 -9.42
C ASP A 167 -1.48 -6.84 -8.80
N ILE A 168 -1.88 -7.44 -7.67
CA ILE A 168 -1.01 -8.32 -6.86
C ILE A 168 -0.37 -9.46 -7.65
N VAL A 169 -1.10 -10.11 -8.56
CA VAL A 169 -0.59 -11.25 -9.34
C VAL A 169 0.27 -10.81 -10.52
N ASN A 170 -0.05 -9.69 -11.17
CA ASN A 170 0.80 -9.14 -12.23
C ASN A 170 2.13 -8.68 -11.63
N ASN A 171 2.05 -7.96 -10.52
CA ASN A 171 3.21 -7.51 -9.78
C ASN A 171 4.05 -8.69 -9.26
N LEU A 172 3.44 -9.77 -8.75
CA LEU A 172 4.19 -10.99 -8.41
C LEU A 172 4.95 -11.57 -9.61
N LYS A 173 4.32 -11.64 -10.80
CA LYS A 173 5.00 -12.15 -12.00
C LYS A 173 6.22 -11.30 -12.34
N GLN A 174 6.07 -9.99 -12.30
CA GLN A 174 7.15 -9.03 -12.56
C GLN A 174 8.27 -9.15 -11.51
N GLN A 175 7.93 -9.12 -10.23
CA GLN A 175 8.87 -9.25 -9.12
C GLN A 175 9.61 -10.60 -9.11
N LYS A 176 8.94 -11.68 -9.51
CA LYS A 176 9.58 -12.98 -9.65
C LYS A 176 10.63 -12.97 -10.78
N SER A 177 10.32 -12.36 -11.92
CA SER A 177 11.29 -12.28 -13.03
C SER A 177 12.49 -11.37 -12.73
N GLU A 178 12.29 -10.32 -11.96
CA GLU A 178 13.29 -9.26 -11.77
C GLU A 178 14.12 -9.43 -10.50
N LEU A 179 13.50 -9.92 -9.42
CA LEU A 179 14.08 -9.95 -8.08
C LEU A 179 14.14 -11.35 -7.45
N ASP A 180 13.68 -12.38 -8.19
CA ASP A 180 13.51 -13.76 -7.71
C ASP A 180 12.80 -13.83 -6.35
N LEU A 181 11.77 -12.99 -6.17
CA LEU A 181 11.07 -12.89 -4.90
C LEU A 181 10.32 -14.19 -4.56
N PRO A 182 10.43 -14.69 -3.32
CA PRO A 182 9.67 -15.87 -2.92
C PRO A 182 8.17 -15.53 -2.85
N PRO A 183 7.29 -16.44 -3.30
CA PRO A 183 5.84 -16.23 -3.27
C PRO A 183 5.27 -16.19 -1.85
N LYS A 184 5.95 -16.84 -0.89
CA LYS A 184 5.64 -16.84 0.53
C LYS A 184 6.90 -16.54 1.35
N LEU A 185 6.78 -15.70 2.37
CA LEU A 185 7.85 -15.42 3.33
C LEU A 185 8.00 -16.53 4.36
N LYS A 186 9.22 -16.78 4.83
CA LYS A 186 9.44 -17.66 5.99
C LYS A 186 9.33 -16.85 7.27
N PRO A 187 8.67 -17.36 8.34
CA PRO A 187 8.56 -16.63 9.61
C PRO A 187 9.91 -16.18 10.18
N ARG A 188 10.95 -17.01 10.08
CA ARG A 188 12.31 -16.66 10.53
C ARG A 188 12.89 -15.44 9.81
N ASP A 189 12.74 -15.35 8.49
CA ASP A 189 13.25 -14.21 7.71
C ASP A 189 12.55 -12.91 8.13
N VAL A 190 11.25 -13.00 8.44
CA VAL A 190 10.45 -11.89 8.97
C VAL A 190 10.94 -11.47 10.35
N ALA A 191 11.14 -12.41 11.28
CA ALA A 191 11.64 -12.12 12.63
C ALA A 191 12.98 -11.38 12.58
N GLU A 192 13.93 -11.87 11.77
CA GLU A 192 15.25 -11.28 11.62
C GLU A 192 15.19 -9.88 10.99
N THR A 193 14.34 -9.70 9.97
CA THR A 193 14.18 -8.39 9.31
C THR A 193 13.57 -7.35 10.25
N ILE A 194 12.54 -7.71 11.02
CA ILE A 194 11.96 -6.82 12.02
C ILE A 194 12.97 -6.49 13.13
N LYS A 195 13.77 -7.46 13.57
CA LYS A 195 14.83 -7.23 14.55
C LYS A 195 15.79 -6.13 14.11
N GLU A 196 16.23 -6.17 12.86
CA GLU A 196 17.14 -5.16 12.31
C GLU A 196 16.43 -3.82 12.11
N ALA A 197 15.20 -3.81 11.61
CA ALA A 197 14.43 -2.57 11.43
C ALA A 197 14.16 -1.82 12.74
N LEU A 198 13.99 -2.53 13.86
CA LEU A 198 13.78 -1.94 15.18
C LEU A 198 15.05 -1.33 15.81
N LYS A 199 16.23 -1.51 15.20
CA LYS A 199 17.47 -0.83 15.64
C LYS A 199 17.50 0.65 15.31
N GLU A 200 16.54 1.14 14.51
CA GLU A 200 16.38 2.54 14.13
C GLU A 200 15.23 3.19 14.96
N PRO A 201 15.48 3.61 16.21
CA PRO A 201 14.43 4.07 17.11
C PRO A 201 13.70 5.30 16.56
N GLY A 202 12.37 5.26 16.60
CA GLY A 202 11.50 6.35 16.14
C GLY A 202 11.23 6.37 14.64
N ARG A 203 11.88 5.50 13.85
CA ARG A 203 11.68 5.47 12.38
C ARG A 203 10.32 4.93 11.97
N PHE A 204 9.77 3.97 12.72
CA PHE A 204 8.52 3.29 12.41
C PHE A 204 7.55 3.35 13.59
N THR A 205 6.27 3.60 13.30
CA THR A 205 5.19 3.66 14.29
C THR A 205 4.31 2.42 14.27
N ALA A 206 4.30 1.64 13.17
CA ALA A 206 3.49 0.44 13.04
C ALA A 206 4.05 -0.56 12.02
N ILE A 207 3.69 -1.84 12.22
CA ILE A 207 3.92 -2.94 11.27
C ILE A 207 2.58 -3.31 10.61
N CYS A 208 2.49 -3.15 9.30
CA CYS A 208 1.33 -3.50 8.51
C CYS A 208 1.58 -4.80 7.75
N LEU A 209 0.62 -5.72 7.78
CA LEU A 209 0.64 -6.95 7.02
C LEU A 209 -0.51 -6.93 6.03
N THR A 210 -0.24 -7.29 4.78
CA THR A 210 -1.28 -7.66 3.81
C THR A 210 -0.88 -8.91 3.07
N SER A 211 -1.82 -9.64 2.50
CA SER A 211 -1.51 -10.71 1.55
C SER A 211 -2.64 -10.90 0.55
N GLY A 212 -2.36 -11.68 -0.48
CA GLY A 212 -3.42 -12.27 -1.27
C GLY A 212 -4.20 -13.31 -0.47
N SER A 213 -5.51 -13.36 -0.68
CA SER A 213 -6.40 -14.30 0.00
C SER A 213 -6.10 -15.76 -0.37
N ASP A 214 -6.21 -16.67 0.59
CA ASP A 214 -6.09 -18.12 0.39
C ASP A 214 -7.34 -18.80 0.96
N PHE A 215 -8.29 -19.17 0.09
CA PHE A 215 -9.58 -19.73 0.51
C PHE A 215 -9.52 -21.19 0.97
N HIS A 216 -8.35 -21.84 0.92
CA HIS A 216 -8.20 -23.23 1.35
C HIS A 216 -8.24 -23.38 2.89
N GLY A 217 -8.45 -24.61 3.34
CA GLY A 217 -8.53 -24.97 4.76
C GLY A 217 -9.72 -25.87 5.07
N VAL A 218 -9.87 -26.23 6.35
CA VAL A 218 -11.03 -27.02 6.83
C VAL A 218 -12.30 -26.18 6.70
N ALA A 219 -12.26 -24.95 7.20
CA ALA A 219 -13.17 -23.88 6.79
C ALA A 219 -12.46 -22.94 5.78
N PRO A 220 -13.21 -22.23 4.93
CA PRO A 220 -12.63 -21.24 4.03
C PRO A 220 -11.73 -20.26 4.79
N PHE A 221 -10.54 -20.04 4.25
CA PHE A 221 -9.50 -19.16 4.79
C PHE A 221 -8.74 -19.66 6.02
N ASP A 222 -8.96 -20.90 6.49
CA ASP A 222 -8.17 -21.40 7.64
C ASP A 222 -6.67 -21.48 7.32
N THR A 223 -6.28 -21.83 6.09
CA THR A 223 -4.86 -21.83 5.70
C THR A 223 -4.25 -20.42 5.71
N GLU A 224 -5.02 -19.41 5.29
CA GLU A 224 -4.61 -18.00 5.37
C GLU A 224 -4.42 -17.56 6.83
N VAL A 225 -5.37 -17.92 7.70
CA VAL A 225 -5.36 -17.62 9.14
C VAL A 225 -4.16 -18.25 9.84
N ASP A 226 -3.90 -19.54 9.61
CA ASP A 226 -2.79 -20.26 10.22
C ASP A 226 -1.45 -19.61 9.83
N TYR A 227 -1.30 -19.26 8.56
CA TYR A 227 -0.09 -18.61 8.07
C TYR A 227 0.11 -17.19 8.64
N TYR A 228 -0.97 -16.40 8.80
CA TYR A 228 -0.86 -15.11 9.49
C TYR A 228 -0.44 -15.28 10.95
N ILE A 229 -0.93 -16.30 11.65
CA ILE A 229 -0.54 -16.58 13.04
C ILE A 229 0.96 -16.85 13.13
N GLU A 230 1.50 -17.73 12.26
CA GLU A 230 2.94 -18.04 12.22
C GLU A 230 3.79 -16.77 12.03
N ILE A 231 3.40 -15.92 11.08
CA ILE A 231 4.15 -14.69 10.77
C ILE A 231 4.04 -13.68 11.91
N LEU A 232 2.85 -13.47 12.48
CA LEU A 232 2.64 -12.51 13.56
C LEU A 232 3.32 -12.95 14.86
N GLN A 233 3.44 -14.26 15.11
CA GLN A 233 4.23 -14.79 16.22
C GLN A 233 5.72 -14.48 16.03
N ALA A 234 6.26 -14.72 14.83
CA ALA A 234 7.64 -14.38 14.49
C ALA A 234 7.95 -12.87 14.59
N VAL A 235 7.01 -12.01 14.17
CA VAL A 235 7.11 -10.55 14.42
C VAL A 235 7.13 -10.29 15.93
N GLY A 236 6.23 -10.92 16.68
CA GLY A 236 6.06 -10.77 18.12
C GLY A 236 7.29 -11.12 18.96
N GLU A 237 8.17 -12.01 18.49
CA GLU A 237 9.46 -12.34 19.14
C GLU A 237 10.34 -11.11 19.41
N ASN A 238 10.15 -10.05 18.63
CA ASN A 238 10.92 -8.81 18.74
C ASN A 238 10.35 -7.80 19.76
N PHE A 239 9.21 -8.12 20.38
CA PHE A 239 8.50 -7.22 21.30
C PHE A 239 8.40 -7.83 22.69
N LYS A 240 8.57 -6.99 23.71
CA LYS A 240 8.45 -7.42 25.13
C LYS A 240 7.01 -7.39 25.64
N THR A 241 6.12 -6.71 24.92
CA THR A 241 4.71 -6.55 25.26
C THR A 241 3.87 -7.60 24.54
N ALA A 242 2.79 -8.03 25.18
CA ALA A 242 1.86 -9.02 24.60
C ALA A 242 1.26 -8.54 23.27
N LYS A 243 1.12 -7.23 23.09
CA LYS A 243 0.63 -6.59 21.88
C LYS A 243 1.67 -5.60 21.35
N PHE A 244 1.74 -5.43 20.02
CA PHE A 244 2.65 -4.49 19.37
C PHE A 244 1.93 -3.65 18.30
N PRO A 245 2.38 -2.41 18.00
CA PRO A 245 1.79 -1.55 16.98
C PRO A 245 1.68 -2.23 15.62
N SER A 246 0.50 -2.72 15.28
CA SER A 246 0.32 -3.58 14.13
C SER A 246 -1.08 -3.53 13.52
N GLN A 247 -1.14 -3.76 12.22
CA GLN A 247 -2.37 -3.79 11.43
C GLN A 247 -2.37 -4.97 10.47
N LEU A 248 -3.38 -5.83 10.58
CA LEU A 248 -3.63 -6.90 9.64
C LEU A 248 -4.70 -6.46 8.62
N ILE A 249 -4.28 -6.30 7.37
CA ILE A 249 -5.15 -6.03 6.23
C ILE A 249 -5.37 -7.37 5.52
N SER A 250 -6.58 -7.91 5.57
CA SER A 250 -6.84 -9.26 5.03
C SER A 250 -8.30 -9.47 4.62
N THR A 251 -8.64 -10.69 4.22
CA THR A 251 -10.03 -11.10 3.97
C THR A 251 -10.91 -10.91 5.22
N ALA A 252 -12.21 -10.69 5.05
CA ALA A 252 -13.20 -10.68 6.15
C ALA A 252 -13.36 -12.08 6.77
N PHE A 253 -12.62 -12.35 7.85
CA PHE A 253 -12.62 -13.62 8.57
C PHE A 253 -13.82 -13.74 9.53
N THR A 254 -14.14 -14.98 9.88
CA THR A 254 -15.17 -15.28 10.89
C THR A 254 -14.69 -14.88 12.30
N GLU A 255 -15.62 -14.67 13.23
CA GLU A 255 -15.30 -14.37 14.64
C GLU A 255 -14.40 -15.43 15.27
N LYS A 256 -14.61 -16.72 14.95
CA LYS A 256 -13.76 -17.82 15.42
C LYS A 256 -12.33 -17.70 14.91
N GLN A 257 -12.14 -17.36 13.64
CA GLN A 257 -10.81 -17.16 13.04
C GLN A 257 -10.12 -15.92 13.63
N LEU A 258 -10.87 -14.83 13.81
CA LEU A 258 -10.36 -13.60 14.42
C LEU A 258 -9.97 -13.78 15.89
N ALA A 259 -10.76 -14.52 16.67
CA ALA A 259 -10.42 -14.86 18.04
C ALA A 259 -9.08 -15.62 18.11
N ARG A 260 -8.88 -16.62 17.24
CA ARG A 260 -7.59 -17.34 17.14
C ARG A 260 -6.43 -16.39 16.84
N ILE A 261 -6.57 -15.54 15.83
CA ILE A 261 -5.51 -14.58 15.47
C ILE A 261 -5.22 -13.63 16.65
N TYR A 262 -6.25 -13.12 17.30
CA TYR A 262 -6.11 -12.16 18.40
C TYR A 262 -5.49 -12.78 19.66
N GLU A 263 -5.90 -14.00 20.03
CA GLU A 263 -5.44 -14.69 21.24
C GLU A 263 -4.01 -15.25 21.08
N GLN A 264 -3.66 -15.73 19.89
CA GLN A 264 -2.40 -16.42 19.64
C GLN A 264 -1.27 -15.49 19.20
N THR A 265 -1.54 -14.19 19.00
CA THR A 265 -0.57 -13.24 18.44
C THR A 265 -0.63 -11.86 19.12
N GLY A 266 0.39 -11.04 18.83
CA GLY A 266 0.48 -9.67 19.31
C GLY A 266 -0.26 -8.62 18.47
N ILE A 267 -1.14 -9.03 17.54
CA ILE A 267 -1.84 -8.09 16.66
C ILE A 267 -2.72 -7.11 17.45
N LEU A 268 -2.73 -5.84 17.02
CA LEU A 268 -3.56 -4.79 17.60
C LEU A 268 -4.77 -4.39 16.76
N SER A 269 -4.64 -4.31 15.43
CA SER A 269 -5.72 -3.82 14.57
C SER A 269 -5.98 -4.72 13.37
N TYR A 270 -7.22 -4.69 12.91
CA TYR A 270 -7.73 -5.53 11.83
C TYR A 270 -8.45 -4.67 10.80
N THR A 271 -8.28 -5.00 9.52
CA THR A 271 -8.77 -4.16 8.42
C THR A 271 -9.22 -5.05 7.26
N PRO A 272 -10.49 -5.48 7.24
CA PRO A 272 -11.06 -6.18 6.10
C PRO A 272 -11.61 -5.17 5.09
N ASP A 273 -10.79 -4.84 4.10
CA ASP A 273 -11.14 -3.84 3.09
C ASP A 273 -12.34 -4.28 2.24
N ILE A 274 -13.43 -3.50 2.31
CA ILE A 274 -14.63 -3.76 1.52
C ILE A 274 -14.50 -3.22 0.10
N GLU A 275 -13.75 -2.13 -0.07
CA GLU A 275 -13.36 -1.48 -1.33
C GLU A 275 -14.49 -0.88 -2.17
N VAL A 276 -15.65 -1.54 -2.25
CA VAL A 276 -16.77 -1.16 -3.11
C VAL A 276 -18.06 -1.10 -2.29
N LEU A 277 -18.60 0.11 -2.07
CA LEU A 277 -19.81 0.36 -1.27
C LEU A 277 -21.12 0.24 -2.06
N ASN A 278 -21.19 -0.71 -2.98
CA ASN A 278 -22.40 -1.03 -3.73
C ASN A 278 -22.44 -2.53 -3.99
N GLU A 279 -23.51 -3.21 -3.58
CA GLU A 279 -23.59 -4.68 -3.64
C GLU A 279 -23.43 -5.23 -5.07
N LYS A 280 -24.02 -4.56 -6.08
CA LYS A 280 -23.91 -4.98 -7.49
C LYS A 280 -22.50 -4.75 -8.02
N LEU A 281 -21.92 -3.59 -7.76
CA LEU A 281 -20.54 -3.30 -8.18
C LEU A 281 -19.54 -4.18 -7.45
N PHE A 282 -19.74 -4.49 -6.17
CA PHE A 282 -18.90 -5.40 -5.40
C PHE A 282 -18.88 -6.79 -6.01
N ALA A 283 -20.05 -7.33 -6.39
CA ALA A 283 -20.14 -8.63 -7.06
C ALA A 283 -19.38 -8.67 -8.40
N TRP A 284 -19.38 -7.57 -9.14
CA TRP A 284 -18.70 -7.47 -10.43
C TRP A 284 -17.20 -7.18 -10.30
N ILE A 285 -16.83 -6.21 -9.48
CA ILE A 285 -15.46 -5.69 -9.33
C ILE A 285 -14.63 -6.58 -8.40
N CYS A 286 -15.24 -7.20 -7.40
CA CYS A 286 -14.59 -8.08 -6.42
C CYS A 286 -15.21 -9.49 -6.41
N PRO A 287 -15.25 -10.21 -7.55
CA PRO A 287 -16.03 -11.44 -7.67
C PRO A 287 -15.61 -12.54 -6.70
N GLY A 288 -14.32 -12.69 -6.39
CA GLY A 288 -13.83 -13.65 -5.40
C GLY A 288 -14.32 -13.34 -3.98
N LYS A 289 -14.23 -12.07 -3.56
CA LYS A 289 -14.77 -11.61 -2.26
C LYS A 289 -16.29 -11.86 -2.17
N ALA A 290 -17.02 -11.61 -3.26
CA ALA A 290 -18.46 -11.84 -3.34
C ALA A 290 -18.84 -13.32 -3.29
N ARG A 291 -18.08 -14.20 -3.95
CA ARG A 291 -18.34 -15.65 -3.93
C ARG A 291 -18.09 -16.28 -2.56
N TRP A 292 -16.96 -15.97 -1.93
CA TRP A 292 -16.50 -16.69 -0.74
C TRP A 292 -17.03 -16.12 0.58
N VAL A 293 -17.36 -14.83 0.62
CA VAL A 293 -17.90 -14.18 1.81
C VAL A 293 -19.25 -13.53 1.50
N GLY A 294 -19.34 -12.77 0.42
CA GLY A 294 -20.54 -12.01 0.05
C GLY A 294 -20.58 -10.62 0.70
N TYR A 295 -21.18 -9.65 0.00
CA TYR A 295 -21.14 -8.23 0.38
C TYR A 295 -21.70 -7.96 1.78
N ARG A 296 -22.89 -8.51 2.09
CA ARG A 296 -23.56 -8.27 3.37
C ARG A 296 -22.82 -8.91 4.52
N GLU A 297 -22.38 -10.15 4.34
CA GLU A 297 -21.61 -10.87 5.35
C GLU A 297 -20.24 -10.22 5.59
N TRP A 298 -19.58 -9.71 4.54
CA TRP A 298 -18.35 -8.92 4.68
C TRP A 298 -18.54 -7.74 5.63
N LYS A 299 -19.62 -6.96 5.43
CA LYS A 299 -19.99 -5.85 6.31
C LYS A 299 -20.29 -6.30 7.73
N GLN A 300 -20.98 -7.44 7.90
CA GLN A 300 -21.29 -7.97 9.23
C GLN A 300 -20.03 -8.42 9.96
N ARG A 301 -19.10 -9.11 9.29
CA ARG A 301 -17.81 -9.52 9.86
C ARG A 301 -16.95 -8.31 10.25
N LEU A 302 -16.92 -7.26 9.43
CA LEU A 302 -16.29 -5.98 9.77
C LEU A 302 -16.84 -5.42 11.09
N ILE A 303 -18.17 -5.39 11.25
CA ILE A 303 -18.81 -4.86 12.47
C ILE A 303 -18.50 -5.76 13.68
N ARG A 304 -18.67 -7.08 13.56
CA ARG A 304 -18.43 -8.03 14.67
C ARG A 304 -16.97 -8.09 15.10
N ALA A 305 -16.03 -7.81 14.19
CA ALA A 305 -14.62 -7.72 14.57
C ALA A 305 -14.35 -6.66 15.66
N VAL A 306 -15.21 -5.65 15.81
CA VAL A 306 -15.10 -4.65 16.89
C VAL A 306 -15.25 -5.29 18.26
N ASP A 307 -16.04 -6.36 18.40
CA ASP A 307 -16.21 -7.07 19.67
C ASP A 307 -14.95 -7.84 20.10
N ILE A 308 -14.02 -8.09 19.14
CA ILE A 308 -12.75 -8.80 19.38
C ILE A 308 -11.60 -7.80 19.55
N PHE A 309 -11.46 -6.85 18.61
CA PHE A 309 -10.33 -5.91 18.58
C PHE A 309 -10.58 -4.61 19.36
N GLY A 310 -11.84 -4.25 19.60
CA GLY A 310 -12.24 -3.02 20.26
C GLY A 310 -12.40 -1.82 19.32
N ARG A 311 -13.00 -0.75 19.86
CA ARG A 311 -13.22 0.52 19.14
C ARG A 311 -11.88 1.17 18.77
N GLY A 312 -11.75 1.66 17.53
CA GLY A 312 -10.54 2.29 17.02
C GLY A 312 -9.49 1.32 16.46
N TYR A 313 -9.71 0.01 16.58
CA TYR A 313 -8.80 -1.03 16.09
C TYR A 313 -9.35 -1.82 14.90
N VAL A 314 -10.51 -1.43 14.37
CA VAL A 314 -11.10 -2.03 13.16
C VAL A 314 -11.37 -0.95 12.14
N ASN A 315 -10.81 -1.10 10.94
CA ASN A 315 -10.90 -0.14 9.85
C ASN A 315 -11.29 -0.83 8.53
N THR A 316 -11.56 -0.05 7.49
CA THR A 316 -11.77 -0.57 6.13
C THR A 316 -11.40 0.51 5.11
N CYS A 317 -10.93 0.09 3.93
CA CYS A 317 -10.64 0.97 2.80
C CYS A 317 -11.73 0.90 1.74
N ILE A 318 -11.89 2.02 1.04
CA ILE A 318 -12.74 2.20 -0.13
C ILE A 318 -11.85 2.61 -1.30
N VAL A 319 -12.05 2.00 -2.47
CA VAL A 319 -11.43 2.46 -3.71
C VAL A 319 -12.36 3.49 -4.34
N ALA A 320 -11.97 4.77 -4.30
CA ALA A 320 -12.72 5.82 -4.96
C ALA A 320 -12.63 5.70 -6.49
N GLY A 321 -13.71 6.06 -7.20
CA GLY A 321 -13.80 6.01 -8.66
C GLY A 321 -14.34 4.69 -9.22
N VAL A 322 -14.40 3.62 -8.42
CA VAL A 322 -15.02 2.35 -8.83
C VAL A 322 -16.51 2.50 -9.15
N GLU A 323 -17.16 3.49 -8.54
CA GLU A 323 -18.52 3.88 -8.83
C GLU A 323 -18.71 4.44 -10.24
N LEU A 324 -17.63 4.84 -10.94
CA LEU A 324 -17.65 5.31 -12.32
C LEU A 324 -17.27 4.21 -13.33
N ALA A 325 -16.88 3.02 -12.87
CA ALA A 325 -16.37 1.94 -13.71
C ALA A 325 -17.43 1.44 -14.70
N LYS A 326 -17.11 1.46 -16.00
CA LYS A 326 -18.03 1.00 -17.06
C LYS A 326 -17.97 -0.53 -17.21
N PRO A 327 -19.11 -1.20 -17.47
CA PRO A 327 -20.37 -0.63 -17.95
C PRO A 327 -21.42 -0.33 -16.86
N HIS A 328 -21.14 -0.59 -15.58
CA HIS A 328 -22.17 -0.61 -14.52
C HIS A 328 -22.18 0.61 -13.58
N GLY A 329 -21.14 1.45 -13.63
CA GLY A 329 -21.00 2.65 -12.81
C GLY A 329 -21.88 3.83 -13.26
N PHE A 330 -21.88 4.89 -12.46
CA PHE A 330 -22.56 6.14 -12.73
C PHE A 330 -22.17 6.71 -14.11
N THR A 331 -23.13 7.40 -14.72
CA THR A 331 -22.97 8.07 -16.03
C THR A 331 -22.76 9.54 -15.86
#